data_AF-A0A284SBX8-F1
#
_entry.id   AF-A0A284SBX8-F1
#
_cell.length_a   1.000
_cell.length_b   1.000
_cell.length_c   1.000
_cell.angle_alpha   90.00
_cell.angle_beta   90.00
_cell.angle_gamma   90.00
#
_symmetry.space_group_name_H-M   'P 1'
#
loop_
_entity.id
_entity.type
_entity.pdbx_description
1 polymer ?
#
loop_
_entity_poly.entity_id
_entity_poly.type
_entity_poly.pdbx_seq_one_letter_code
_entity_poly.pdbx_strand_id
1 'polypeptide(L)'
;MDMDGEYDDRSEAESEVYNDGEEERRNDQSLPEVTISSLTEANRDESTIPVLKQRSYTGRKVVPSALANTLCVDLGVDGVLDNLNTTVLSTSYTLDSVISVLNPYVAQGFDFGTTYAYLRPFLDDIHTIEHRLRAREDEDREMRRNMLVDGKITTAIVPPRRVWDLYANWVVPYWVALRLGRERWYGISHAWVGDEDRMSIMTPINGNEWPVPMPKDGSLDLVRIEMLNVGAEYAWLDILCLRQEGGHGEHLRMEEWKLDVPTIGAMYDWDPVVCYFNGLGQPLHLTPSYFESDRCWFRRAWTLQEITENPIIGGETDGDYVMDEEVRKRFDEQLARLRDIREWDMTLDILPEMRNRVSTKPLDKVAGLSQADAWEVLMDVMAPGFRAEFFFFYPQRGNGNKSWRPSWQQVMMNRIIEPDLSRWPGQVSRMEETDVDCYMGYRIESVEVRSLGEVPTEGEPRRGELVLKDGTGVPHTVKIVADHTYPISDGSYTLICCDADGELPTDIWVAGRLREDGSFEKISVFSSADDEEVKLGLDKQLDCISMSQLGVSIH
;
A
#
# COMPACT_ATOMS: atom_id res chain seq x y z
N MET A 1 -23.87 26.28 37.56
CA MET A 1 -23.75 25.21 38.56
C MET A 1 -22.45 24.54 38.24
N ASP A 2 -21.43 24.87 39.02
CA ASP A 2 -20.16 24.15 39.08
C ASP A 2 -20.43 22.70 39.45
N MET A 3 -19.69 21.76 38.86
CA MET A 3 -19.34 20.46 39.43
C MET A 3 -18.16 19.91 38.64
N ASP A 4 -17.03 19.88 39.33
CA ASP A 4 -15.72 19.39 38.95
C ASP A 4 -15.67 17.87 38.71
N GLY A 5 -14.66 17.45 37.95
CA GLY A 5 -13.73 16.40 38.38
C GLY A 5 -14.04 14.94 38.04
N GLU A 6 -13.37 14.42 37.01
CA GLU A 6 -12.44 13.27 37.13
C GLU A 6 -11.71 13.08 35.78
N TYR A 7 -10.49 13.63 35.71
CA TYR A 7 -9.51 13.28 34.70
C TYR A 7 -8.71 12.10 35.25
N ASP A 8 -8.76 10.96 34.55
CA ASP A 8 -8.06 9.75 34.93
C ASP A 8 -6.57 9.87 34.60
N ASP A 9 -5.77 9.58 35.62
CA ASP A 9 -4.34 9.78 35.77
C ASP A 9 -3.58 8.66 35.02
N ARG A 10 -3.18 8.90 33.77
CA ARG A 10 -2.17 8.07 33.09
C ARG A 10 -0.80 8.65 33.35
N SER A 11 -0.20 8.13 34.43
CA SER A 11 1.20 8.23 34.83
C SER A 11 2.16 8.58 33.69
N GLU A 12 2.76 9.76 33.78
CA GLU A 12 4.00 10.12 33.11
C GLU A 12 5.11 9.17 33.57
N ALA A 13 5.39 8.15 32.76
CA ALA A 13 6.68 7.49 32.80
C ALA A 13 7.62 8.30 31.90
N GLU A 14 8.50 9.07 32.52
CA GLU A 14 9.62 9.77 31.90
C GLU A 14 10.34 8.83 30.92
N SER A 15 10.16 9.05 29.62
CA SER A 15 10.97 8.40 28.60
C SER A 15 12.34 9.07 28.59
N GLU A 16 13.26 8.50 29.35
CA GLU A 16 14.69 8.75 29.17
C GLU A 16 15.03 8.46 27.69
N VAL A 17 15.23 9.51 26.91
CA VAL A 17 15.77 9.42 25.55
C VAL A 17 17.23 8.99 25.69
N TYR A 18 17.46 7.68 25.67
CA TYR A 18 18.79 7.09 25.59
C TYR A 18 19.45 7.56 24.28
N ASN A 19 20.56 8.27 24.42
CA ASN A 19 21.34 8.87 23.34
C ASN A 19 22.23 7.82 22.64
N ASP A 20 21.64 6.70 22.20
CA ASP A 20 22.33 5.51 21.69
C ASP A 20 22.77 5.64 20.20
N GLY A 21 22.14 6.58 19.47
CA GLY A 21 22.40 6.79 18.04
C GLY A 21 23.79 7.33 17.69
N GLU A 22 24.51 7.92 18.64
CA GLU A 22 25.88 8.43 18.43
C GLU A 22 26.99 7.42 18.81
N GLU A 23 26.71 6.44 19.68
CA GLU A 23 27.63 5.35 20.02
C GLU A 23 27.58 4.22 18.98
N GLU A 24 26.40 3.83 18.48
CA GLU A 24 26.26 2.86 17.37
C GLU A 24 27.01 3.31 16.11
N ARG A 25 26.91 4.60 15.73
CA ARG A 25 27.61 5.16 14.57
C ARG A 25 29.13 5.20 14.74
N ARG A 26 29.64 5.24 15.97
CA ARG A 26 31.08 5.21 16.27
C ARG A 26 31.66 3.79 16.22
N ASN A 27 30.91 2.78 16.67
CA ASN A 27 31.35 1.38 16.58
C ASN A 27 31.28 0.84 15.15
N ASP A 28 30.28 1.26 14.36
CA ASP A 28 30.10 0.80 12.97
C ASP A 28 31.29 1.17 12.08
N GLN A 29 31.99 2.28 12.35
CA GLN A 29 33.18 2.74 11.59
C GLN A 29 34.42 1.84 11.72
N SER A 30 34.45 0.90 12.67
CA SER A 30 35.58 -0.01 12.89
C SER A 30 35.46 -1.39 12.22
N LEU A 31 34.33 -1.67 11.57
CA LEU A 31 34.07 -2.96 10.91
C LEU A 31 34.75 -3.09 9.55
N PRO A 32 35.20 -4.31 9.17
CA PRO A 32 35.76 -4.55 7.85
C PRO A 32 34.68 -4.42 6.77
N GLU A 33 35.07 -3.82 5.65
CA GLU A 33 34.25 -3.75 4.45
C GLU A 33 34.44 -5.02 3.61
N VAL A 34 33.33 -5.56 3.14
CA VAL A 34 33.25 -6.71 2.24
C VAL A 34 32.74 -6.20 0.90
N THR A 35 33.43 -6.60 -0.17
CA THR A 35 32.99 -6.34 -1.55
C THR A 35 32.36 -7.61 -2.13
N ILE A 36 31.13 -7.47 -2.60
CA ILE A 36 30.45 -8.46 -3.44
C ILE A 36 30.29 -7.87 -4.85
N SER A 37 30.36 -8.71 -5.86
CA SER A 37 30.26 -8.26 -7.25
C SER A 37 29.53 -9.25 -8.13
N SER A 38 29.03 -8.77 -9.27
CA SER A 38 28.42 -9.61 -10.30
C SER A 38 29.31 -10.79 -10.73
N LEU A 39 30.64 -10.63 -10.66
CA LEU A 39 31.59 -11.70 -10.98
C LEU A 39 31.61 -12.77 -9.89
N THR A 40 31.63 -12.37 -8.62
CA THR A 40 31.70 -13.30 -7.49
C THR A 40 30.36 -13.96 -7.18
N GLU A 41 29.26 -13.23 -7.38
CA GLU A 41 27.92 -13.67 -7.00
C GLU A 41 27.15 -14.31 -8.16
N ALA A 42 27.33 -13.82 -9.39
CA ALA A 42 26.60 -14.31 -10.57
C ALA A 42 27.50 -14.87 -11.68
N ASN A 43 28.83 -14.91 -11.47
CA ASN A 43 29.81 -15.33 -12.47
C ASN A 43 29.69 -14.57 -13.80
N ARG A 44 29.41 -13.27 -13.72
CA ARG A 44 29.31 -12.36 -14.87
C ARG A 44 30.28 -11.20 -14.70
N ASP A 45 31.00 -10.85 -15.76
CA ASP A 45 31.95 -9.75 -15.71
C ASP A 45 31.21 -8.41 -15.50
N GLU A 46 31.70 -7.58 -14.58
CA GLU A 46 31.07 -6.29 -14.22
C GLU A 46 30.88 -5.37 -15.44
N SER A 47 31.79 -5.40 -16.41
CA SER A 47 31.70 -4.60 -17.65
C SER A 47 30.58 -5.05 -18.58
N THR A 48 30.10 -6.29 -18.42
CA THR A 48 28.96 -6.83 -19.18
C THR A 48 27.61 -6.58 -18.51
N ILE A 49 27.61 -6.05 -17.28
CA ILE A 49 26.39 -5.73 -16.55
C ILE A 49 25.94 -4.32 -16.93
N PRO A 50 24.78 -4.19 -17.61
CA PRO A 50 24.27 -2.90 -18.05
C PRO A 50 23.76 -2.03 -16.90
N VAL A 51 23.17 -2.64 -15.87
CA VAL A 51 22.64 -1.92 -14.71
C VAL A 51 23.78 -1.55 -13.78
N LEU A 52 24.01 -0.25 -13.59
CA LEU A 52 25.20 0.27 -12.92
C LEU A 52 25.29 -0.22 -11.47
N LYS A 53 24.15 -0.17 -10.75
CA LYS A 53 24.06 -0.57 -9.35
C LYS A 53 24.09 -2.09 -9.13
N GLN A 54 24.10 -2.90 -10.18
CA GLN A 54 24.24 -4.37 -10.08
C GLN A 54 25.69 -4.86 -10.21
N ARG A 55 26.64 -3.98 -10.54
CA ARG A 55 28.04 -4.36 -10.84
C ARG A 55 28.77 -4.85 -9.60
N SER A 56 28.80 -4.05 -8.56
CA SER A 56 29.45 -4.36 -7.28
C SER A 56 28.89 -3.51 -6.14
N TYR A 57 29.04 -4.01 -4.92
CA TYR A 57 28.69 -3.33 -3.69
C TYR A 57 29.81 -3.57 -2.68
N THR A 58 30.22 -2.51 -1.98
CA THR A 58 31.17 -2.58 -0.87
C THR A 58 30.50 -2.01 0.37
N GLY A 59 30.39 -2.83 1.42
CA GLY A 59 29.76 -2.42 2.67
C GLY A 59 30.14 -3.33 3.82
N ARG A 60 29.64 -3.02 5.01
CA ARG A 60 29.94 -3.75 6.24
C ARG A 60 28.84 -4.75 6.52
N LYS A 61 29.14 -5.81 7.28
CA LYS A 61 28.15 -6.81 7.72
C LYS A 61 27.48 -7.57 6.57
N VAL A 62 27.97 -7.47 5.34
CA VAL A 62 27.44 -8.19 4.18
C VAL A 62 28.22 -9.49 3.98
N VAL A 63 27.48 -10.59 3.80
CA VAL A 63 28.04 -11.92 3.59
C VAL A 63 27.97 -12.29 2.09
N PRO A 64 29.07 -12.74 1.46
CA PRO A 64 29.02 -13.24 0.08
C PRO A 64 28.10 -14.46 -0.06
N SER A 65 27.41 -14.65 -1.19
CA SER A 65 26.43 -15.75 -1.32
C SER A 65 27.08 -17.13 -1.16
N ALA A 66 28.34 -17.29 -1.57
CA ALA A 66 29.08 -18.52 -1.36
C ALA A 66 29.24 -18.88 0.14
N LEU A 67 29.52 -17.88 0.99
CA LEU A 67 29.62 -18.09 2.43
C LEU A 67 28.22 -18.31 3.04
N ALA A 68 27.24 -17.49 2.66
CA ALA A 68 25.86 -17.62 3.14
C ALA A 68 25.29 -19.03 2.91
N ASN A 69 25.57 -19.62 1.75
CA ASN A 69 25.09 -20.95 1.37
C ASN A 69 25.92 -22.11 1.98
N THR A 70 27.00 -21.83 2.71
CA THR A 70 27.82 -22.88 3.31
C THR A 70 27.14 -23.44 4.56
N LEU A 71 27.01 -24.76 4.66
CA LEU A 71 26.44 -25.39 5.85
C LEU A 71 27.35 -25.17 7.06
N CYS A 72 26.76 -24.82 8.20
CA CYS A 72 27.52 -24.64 9.44
C CYS A 72 28.24 -25.91 9.90
N VAL A 73 27.74 -27.10 9.53
CA VAL A 73 28.42 -28.37 9.80
C VAL A 73 29.75 -28.51 9.06
N ASP A 74 29.87 -27.91 7.87
CA ASP A 74 31.09 -27.97 7.06
C ASP A 74 32.16 -27.00 7.59
N LEU A 75 31.72 -25.90 8.21
CA LEU A 75 32.60 -24.92 8.88
C LEU A 75 33.01 -25.39 10.28
N GLY A 76 32.15 -26.14 10.96
CA GLY A 76 32.26 -26.39 12.39
C GLY A 76 31.96 -25.13 13.22
N VAL A 77 31.80 -25.31 14.53
CA VAL A 77 31.48 -24.20 15.46
C VAL A 77 32.57 -23.11 15.42
N ASP A 78 33.84 -23.54 15.39
CA ASP A 78 35.00 -22.65 15.30
C ASP A 78 34.98 -21.85 14.01
N GLY A 79 34.75 -22.49 12.87
CA GLY A 79 34.68 -21.82 11.58
C GLY A 79 33.50 -20.85 11.48
N VAL A 80 32.34 -21.19 12.05
CA VAL A 80 31.21 -20.25 12.13
C VAL A 80 31.59 -19.02 12.95
N LEU A 81 32.18 -19.21 14.13
CA LEU A 81 32.60 -18.10 14.98
C LEU A 81 33.67 -17.23 14.31
N ASP A 82 34.66 -17.85 13.66
CA ASP A 82 35.72 -17.13 12.95
C ASP A 82 35.15 -16.26 11.83
N ASN A 83 34.20 -16.79 11.05
CA ASN A 83 33.51 -16.01 10.02
C ASN A 83 32.64 -14.90 10.62
N LEU A 84 31.92 -15.14 11.73
CA LEU A 84 31.16 -14.09 12.40
C LEU A 84 32.08 -12.96 12.91
N ASN A 85 33.18 -13.31 13.58
CA ASN A 85 34.15 -12.34 14.08
C ASN A 85 34.81 -11.55 12.93
N THR A 86 35.12 -12.22 11.82
CA THR A 86 35.78 -11.61 10.64
C THR A 86 34.85 -10.77 9.80
N THR A 87 33.61 -11.19 9.58
CA THR A 87 32.69 -10.57 8.60
C THR A 87 31.78 -9.50 9.22
N VAL A 88 31.54 -9.55 10.53
CA VAL A 88 30.38 -8.86 11.12
C VAL A 88 30.76 -7.95 12.27
N LEU A 89 31.69 -8.39 13.10
CA LEU A 89 31.68 -7.97 14.48
C LEU A 89 32.83 -7.05 14.88
N SER A 90 34.01 -7.18 14.28
CA SER A 90 35.25 -6.69 14.92
C SER A 90 35.30 -7.04 16.43
N THR A 91 34.59 -8.10 16.87
CA THR A 91 34.54 -8.53 18.27
C THR A 91 35.59 -9.58 18.55
N SER A 92 35.85 -9.80 19.83
CA SER A 92 36.77 -10.80 20.36
C SER A 92 36.04 -11.91 21.12
N TYR A 93 34.82 -12.29 20.70
CA TYR A 93 34.09 -13.39 21.33
C TYR A 93 34.94 -14.67 21.24
N THR A 94 35.16 -15.30 22.39
CA THR A 94 35.83 -16.58 22.48
C THR A 94 34.81 -17.70 22.33
N LEU A 95 35.23 -18.84 21.79
CA LEU A 95 34.38 -20.02 21.61
C LEU A 95 33.59 -20.37 22.89
N ASP A 96 34.26 -20.38 24.03
CA ASP A 96 33.66 -20.70 25.33
C ASP A 96 32.45 -19.80 25.68
N SER A 97 32.41 -18.57 25.17
CA SER A 97 31.34 -17.61 25.45
C SER A 97 30.09 -17.81 24.59
N VAL A 98 30.21 -18.43 23.41
CA VAL A 98 29.13 -18.51 22.40
C VAL A 98 28.82 -19.93 21.92
N ILE A 99 29.60 -20.92 22.35
CA ILE A 99 29.44 -22.33 21.95
C ILE A 99 28.04 -22.88 22.23
N SER A 100 27.42 -22.49 23.35
CA SER A 100 26.04 -22.91 23.68
C SER A 100 25.01 -22.35 22.71
N VAL A 101 25.28 -21.18 22.12
CA VAL A 101 24.41 -20.51 21.15
C VAL A 101 24.64 -21.04 19.74
N LEU A 102 25.88 -21.32 19.35
CA LEU A 102 26.23 -21.76 17.99
C LEU A 102 26.01 -23.26 17.75
N ASN A 103 26.22 -24.11 18.77
CA ASN A 103 26.05 -25.56 18.66
C ASN A 103 24.69 -25.99 18.09
N PRO A 104 23.55 -25.43 18.55
CA PRO A 104 22.24 -25.75 18.00
C PRO A 104 22.13 -25.52 16.49
N TYR A 105 22.72 -24.45 15.94
CA TYR A 105 22.66 -24.15 14.51
C TYR A 105 23.46 -25.16 13.69
N VAL A 106 24.68 -25.50 14.16
CA VAL A 106 25.52 -26.53 13.55
C VAL A 106 24.83 -27.90 13.59
N ALA A 107 24.26 -28.28 14.74
CA ALA A 107 23.64 -29.59 14.95
C ALA A 107 22.35 -29.77 14.14
N GLN A 108 21.60 -28.70 13.91
CA GLN A 108 20.38 -28.71 13.09
C GLN A 108 20.67 -28.60 11.59
N GLY A 109 21.92 -28.43 11.19
CA GLY A 109 22.33 -28.38 9.78
C GLY A 109 21.94 -27.07 9.10
N PHE A 110 21.86 -25.96 9.84
CA PHE A 110 21.65 -24.65 9.25
C PHE A 110 22.86 -24.23 8.39
N ASP A 111 22.61 -23.40 7.38
CA ASP A 111 23.65 -22.67 6.68
C ASP A 111 24.08 -21.40 7.44
N PHE A 112 25.20 -20.85 7.00
CA PHE A 112 25.79 -19.67 7.61
C PHE A 112 24.89 -18.44 7.44
N GLY A 113 24.22 -18.27 6.30
CA GLY A 113 23.32 -17.14 6.04
C GLY A 113 22.16 -17.10 7.03
N THR A 114 21.51 -18.25 7.25
CA THR A 114 20.43 -18.39 8.23
C THR A 114 20.95 -18.13 9.65
N THR A 115 22.05 -18.77 10.02
CA THR A 115 22.66 -18.57 11.35
C THR A 115 23.02 -17.10 11.57
N TYR A 116 23.59 -16.47 10.56
CA TYR A 116 23.97 -15.07 10.60
C TYR A 116 22.75 -14.15 10.77
N ALA A 117 21.69 -14.35 9.99
CA ALA A 117 20.48 -13.55 10.10
C ALA A 117 19.81 -13.63 11.49
N TYR A 118 19.85 -14.80 12.12
CA TYR A 118 19.28 -15.00 13.46
C TYR A 118 20.10 -14.35 14.57
N LEU A 119 21.43 -14.31 14.42
CA LEU A 119 22.33 -13.78 15.44
C LEU A 119 22.51 -12.27 15.30
N ARG A 120 22.55 -11.76 14.07
CA ARG A 120 22.89 -10.36 13.73
C ARG A 120 22.13 -9.29 14.51
N PRO A 121 20.81 -9.40 14.76
CA PRO A 121 20.06 -8.40 15.52
C PRO A 121 20.44 -8.30 17.01
N PHE A 122 21.13 -9.30 17.54
CA PHE A 122 21.36 -9.48 18.98
C PHE A 122 22.84 -9.66 19.34
N LEU A 123 23.74 -9.29 18.45
CA LEU A 123 25.17 -9.49 18.64
C LEU A 123 25.74 -8.76 19.86
N ASP A 124 25.08 -7.70 20.31
CA ASP A 124 25.44 -6.96 21.52
C ASP A 124 24.95 -7.65 22.81
N ASP A 125 24.04 -8.63 22.71
CA ASP A 125 23.46 -9.38 23.82
C ASP A 125 23.24 -10.86 23.44
N ILE A 126 24.34 -11.53 23.09
CA ILE A 126 24.33 -12.89 22.52
C ILE A 126 23.72 -13.93 23.48
N HIS A 127 23.79 -13.70 24.79
CA HIS A 127 23.32 -14.65 25.80
C HIS A 127 21.79 -14.69 25.94
N THR A 128 21.06 -13.66 25.49
CA THR A 128 19.60 -13.63 25.58
C THR A 128 18.90 -14.00 24.26
N ILE A 129 19.66 -14.30 23.21
CA ILE A 129 19.15 -14.59 21.85
C ILE A 129 18.04 -15.62 21.85
N GLU A 130 18.28 -16.78 22.46
CA GLU A 130 17.31 -17.89 22.40
C GLU A 130 15.97 -17.50 23.05
N HIS A 131 16.02 -16.81 24.19
CA HIS A 131 14.83 -16.32 24.86
C HIS A 131 14.11 -15.26 24.02
N ARG A 132 14.84 -14.29 23.46
CA ARG A 132 14.27 -13.21 22.64
C ARG A 132 13.63 -13.73 21.35
N LEU A 133 14.29 -14.64 20.65
CA LEU A 133 13.76 -15.24 19.42
C LEU A 133 12.46 -16.01 19.71
N ARG A 134 12.42 -16.82 20.77
CA ARG A 134 11.21 -17.56 21.17
C ARG A 134 10.07 -16.62 21.52
N ALA A 135 10.32 -15.58 22.31
CA ALA A 135 9.31 -14.58 22.66
C ALA A 135 8.71 -13.92 21.41
N ARG A 136 9.57 -13.48 20.48
CA ARG A 136 9.12 -12.84 19.23
C ARG A 136 8.37 -13.78 18.29
N GLU A 137 8.80 -15.04 18.21
CA GLU A 137 8.09 -16.05 17.42
C GLU A 137 6.68 -16.30 17.99
N ASP A 138 6.56 -16.40 19.31
CA ASP A 138 5.26 -16.59 19.98
C ASP A 138 4.37 -15.36 19.83
N GLU A 139 4.92 -14.14 19.95
CA GLU A 139 4.21 -12.88 19.69
C GLU A 139 3.71 -12.78 18.25
N ASP A 140 4.53 -13.08 17.24
CA ASP A 140 4.12 -13.07 15.83
C ASP A 140 3.03 -14.12 15.56
N ARG A 141 3.16 -15.30 16.17
CA ARG A 141 2.16 -16.38 16.04
C ARG A 141 0.83 -16.01 16.68
N GLU A 142 0.86 -15.39 17.86
CA GLU A 142 -0.34 -14.89 18.53
C GLU A 142 -0.99 -13.76 17.74
N MET A 143 -0.20 -12.78 17.29
CA MET A 143 -0.65 -11.68 16.44
C MET A 143 -1.39 -12.22 15.20
N ARG A 144 -0.76 -13.10 14.41
CA ARG A 144 -1.38 -13.63 13.18
C ARG A 144 -2.62 -14.49 13.43
N ARG A 145 -2.73 -15.15 14.59
CA ARG A 145 -3.96 -15.87 15.00
C ARG A 145 -5.10 -14.90 15.31
N ASN A 146 -4.78 -13.78 15.94
CA ASN A 146 -5.75 -12.77 16.34
C ASN A 146 -6.19 -11.85 15.19
N MET A 147 -5.47 -11.85 14.06
CA MET A 147 -5.84 -11.05 12.89
C MET A 147 -7.07 -11.57 12.12
N LEU A 148 -7.41 -12.85 12.26
CA LEU A 148 -8.54 -13.46 11.56
C LEU A 148 -9.66 -13.77 12.56
N VAL A 149 -10.63 -12.87 12.69
CA VAL A 149 -11.83 -13.04 13.54
C VAL A 149 -13.03 -13.26 12.63
N ASP A 150 -13.72 -14.39 12.79
CA ASP A 150 -14.89 -14.78 11.96
C ASP A 150 -14.64 -14.72 10.43
N GLY A 151 -13.40 -15.01 10.02
CA GLY A 151 -12.99 -14.98 8.61
C GLY A 151 -12.75 -13.57 8.05
N LYS A 152 -12.71 -12.54 8.90
CA LYS A 152 -12.39 -11.16 8.52
C LYS A 152 -11.05 -10.74 9.12
N ILE A 153 -10.31 -9.94 8.35
CA ILE A 153 -9.07 -9.31 8.81
C ILE A 153 -9.44 -8.09 9.65
N THR A 154 -8.93 -8.04 10.89
CA THR A 154 -9.30 -7.00 11.87
C THR A 154 -8.52 -5.69 11.72
N THR A 155 -7.33 -5.74 11.12
CA THR A 155 -6.52 -4.55 10.77
C THR A 155 -5.79 -4.78 9.46
N ALA A 156 -5.70 -3.73 8.65
CA ALA A 156 -4.96 -3.73 7.41
C ALA A 156 -3.43 -3.65 7.62
N ILE A 157 -2.97 -3.29 8.82
CA ILE A 157 -1.55 -3.13 9.11
C ILE A 157 -1.03 -4.44 9.70
N VAL A 158 -0.66 -5.36 8.81
CA VAL A 158 -0.03 -6.64 9.19
C VAL A 158 1.37 -6.68 8.60
N PRO A 159 2.42 -6.88 9.41
CA PRO A 159 3.79 -6.96 8.90
C PRO A 159 3.97 -8.19 8.02
N PRO A 160 4.99 -8.18 7.12
CA PRO A 160 5.26 -9.30 6.24
C PRO A 160 5.43 -10.59 7.04
N ARG A 161 5.08 -11.75 6.47
CA ARG A 161 5.44 -13.04 7.10
C ARG A 161 6.94 -13.28 7.04
N ARG A 162 7.56 -12.88 5.94
CA ARG A 162 8.98 -13.08 5.65
C ARG A 162 9.53 -11.84 4.96
N VAL A 163 10.81 -11.58 5.20
CA VAL A 163 11.57 -10.52 4.53
C VAL A 163 12.88 -11.11 4.03
N TRP A 164 13.39 -10.56 2.94
CA TRP A 164 14.71 -10.89 2.43
C TRP A 164 15.76 -10.04 3.16
N ASP A 165 16.55 -10.69 4.02
CA ASP A 165 17.75 -10.12 4.60
C ASP A 165 18.85 -10.08 3.53
N LEU A 166 19.13 -8.88 3.00
CA LEU A 166 20.10 -8.68 1.94
C LEU A 166 21.54 -8.85 2.45
N TYR A 167 21.78 -8.65 3.74
CA TYR A 167 23.11 -8.79 4.34
C TYR A 167 23.48 -10.26 4.51
N ALA A 168 22.50 -11.08 4.90
CA ALA A 168 22.64 -12.53 5.04
C ALA A 168 22.38 -13.32 3.75
N ASN A 169 21.79 -12.67 2.73
CA ASN A 169 21.25 -13.30 1.52
C ASN A 169 20.24 -14.41 1.79
N TRP A 170 19.30 -14.17 2.71
CA TRP A 170 18.32 -15.17 3.12
C TRP A 170 16.94 -14.59 3.40
N VAL A 171 15.90 -15.34 3.06
CA VAL A 171 14.52 -15.02 3.44
C VAL A 171 14.26 -15.54 4.85
N VAL A 172 14.08 -14.62 5.79
CA VAL A 172 13.82 -14.93 7.19
C VAL A 172 12.39 -14.56 7.58
N PRO A 173 11.82 -15.23 8.60
CA PRO A 173 10.59 -14.75 9.22
C PRO A 173 10.76 -13.31 9.71
N TYR A 174 9.72 -12.50 9.57
CA TYR A 174 9.76 -11.08 9.98
C TYR A 174 10.21 -10.88 11.42
N TRP A 175 9.79 -11.78 12.32
CA TRP A 175 10.14 -11.69 13.74
C TRP A 175 11.64 -11.86 14.04
N VAL A 176 12.41 -12.42 13.10
CA VAL A 176 13.88 -12.46 13.14
C VAL A 176 14.46 -11.10 12.82
N ALA A 177 13.94 -10.41 11.80
CA ALA A 177 14.42 -9.12 11.32
C ALA A 177 14.06 -7.93 12.24
N LEU A 178 13.19 -8.13 13.24
CA LEU A 178 12.79 -7.09 14.20
C LEU A 178 14.02 -6.51 14.93
N ARG A 179 14.37 -5.24 14.70
CA ARG A 179 15.42 -4.55 15.46
C ARG A 179 14.84 -3.33 16.17
N LEU A 180 14.58 -3.46 17.48
CA LEU A 180 14.27 -2.36 18.41
C LEU A 180 13.27 -1.31 17.88
N GLY A 181 12.24 -1.72 17.13
CA GLY A 181 11.20 -0.82 16.60
C GLY A 181 11.63 0.09 15.45
N ARG A 182 12.77 -0.17 14.79
CA ARG A 182 13.18 0.51 13.54
C ARG A 182 12.93 -0.41 12.35
N GLU A 183 11.69 -0.39 11.90
CA GLU A 183 11.20 -1.19 10.79
C GLU A 183 11.34 -0.40 9.49
N ARG A 184 12.34 -0.76 8.68
CA ARG A 184 12.39 -0.33 7.28
C ARG A 184 12.81 -1.50 6.43
N TRP A 185 11.89 -2.04 5.64
CA TRP A 185 12.23 -2.86 4.50
C TRP A 185 12.11 -2.01 3.23
N TYR A 186 12.59 -2.52 2.11
CA TYR A 186 12.35 -1.91 0.82
C TYR A 186 11.36 -2.78 0.07
N GLY A 187 10.23 -2.22 -0.34
CA GLY A 187 9.33 -2.90 -1.26
C GLY A 187 10.01 -3.06 -2.62
N ILE A 188 9.85 -4.22 -3.25
CA ILE A 188 10.26 -4.41 -4.64
C ILE A 188 8.99 -4.58 -5.48
N SER A 189 8.81 -3.67 -6.42
CA SER A 189 7.75 -3.73 -7.42
C SER A 189 8.38 -4.05 -8.77
N HIS A 190 7.76 -4.91 -9.57
CA HIS A 190 8.32 -5.24 -10.88
C HIS A 190 7.26 -5.60 -11.93
N ALA A 191 7.59 -5.31 -13.19
CA ALA A 191 6.80 -5.79 -14.32
C ALA A 191 6.97 -7.30 -14.48
N TRP A 192 5.97 -7.93 -15.08
CA TRP A 192 6.06 -9.34 -15.44
C TRP A 192 6.57 -9.45 -16.87
N VAL A 193 7.55 -10.32 -17.09
CA VAL A 193 7.98 -10.67 -18.45
C VAL A 193 7.04 -11.72 -19.05
N GLY A 194 7.12 -11.90 -20.38
CA GLY A 194 6.37 -12.94 -21.10
C GLY A 194 6.66 -14.34 -20.54
N ASP A 195 5.72 -15.27 -20.70
CA ASP A 195 5.91 -16.65 -20.20
C ASP A 195 7.10 -17.33 -20.90
N GLU A 196 7.35 -16.95 -22.15
CA GLU A 196 8.50 -17.33 -22.98
C GLU A 196 9.83 -16.78 -22.47
N ASP A 197 9.83 -15.67 -21.74
CA ASP A 197 11.02 -15.00 -21.19
C ASP A 197 11.15 -15.19 -19.67
N ARG A 198 10.20 -15.91 -19.07
CA ARG A 198 10.20 -16.28 -17.66
C ARG A 198 10.79 -17.67 -17.46
N MET A 199 11.47 -17.84 -16.33
CA MET A 199 11.87 -19.14 -15.80
C MET A 199 11.49 -19.23 -14.33
N SER A 200 11.41 -20.46 -13.81
CA SER A 200 11.20 -20.72 -12.39
C SER A 200 12.45 -21.36 -11.82
N ILE A 201 13.08 -20.73 -10.84
CA ILE A 201 14.34 -21.20 -10.24
C ILE A 201 14.14 -21.68 -8.81
N MET A 202 14.77 -22.78 -8.44
CA MET A 202 15.00 -23.08 -7.03
C MET A 202 16.23 -22.31 -6.59
N THR A 203 16.13 -21.61 -5.46
CA THR A 203 17.22 -20.78 -4.95
C THR A 203 17.48 -21.11 -3.48
N PRO A 204 18.75 -21.15 -3.05
CA PRO A 204 19.07 -21.20 -1.63
C PRO A 204 18.45 -20.04 -0.85
N ILE A 205 18.31 -18.85 -1.45
CA ILE A 205 17.85 -17.63 -0.77
C ILE A 205 16.54 -17.82 0.01
N ASN A 206 15.60 -18.66 -0.47
CA ASN A 206 14.36 -18.99 0.24
C ASN A 206 14.35 -20.42 0.81
N GLY A 207 15.51 -20.97 1.13
CA GLY A 207 15.67 -22.34 1.63
C GLY A 207 15.39 -23.43 0.60
N ASN A 208 15.35 -23.10 -0.69
CA ASN A 208 14.79 -23.97 -1.73
C ASN A 208 13.37 -24.46 -1.39
N GLU A 209 12.57 -23.64 -0.68
CA GLU A 209 11.24 -24.05 -0.27
C GLU A 209 10.24 -23.99 -1.42
N TRP A 210 10.36 -23.02 -2.32
CA TRP A 210 9.49 -22.91 -3.50
C TRP A 210 10.23 -22.30 -4.69
N PRO A 211 9.79 -22.59 -5.93
CA PRO A 211 10.42 -22.04 -7.10
C PRO A 211 10.03 -20.56 -7.27
N VAL A 212 11.00 -19.72 -7.65
CA VAL A 212 10.85 -18.27 -7.81
C VAL A 212 10.73 -17.93 -9.30
N PRO A 213 9.59 -17.38 -9.76
CA PRO A 213 9.39 -16.97 -11.14
C PRO A 213 10.14 -15.66 -11.47
N MET A 214 11.04 -15.68 -12.44
CA MET A 214 11.88 -14.52 -12.79
C MET A 214 12.25 -14.45 -14.28
N PRO A 215 12.73 -13.30 -14.80
CA PRO A 215 13.27 -13.21 -16.14
C PRO A 215 14.46 -14.17 -16.35
N LYS A 216 14.55 -14.80 -17.53
CA LYS A 216 15.59 -15.79 -17.88
C LYS A 216 17.02 -15.28 -17.76
N ASP A 217 17.21 -14.00 -17.99
CA ASP A 217 18.48 -13.28 -17.99
C ASP A 217 18.68 -12.43 -16.73
N GLY A 218 17.71 -12.47 -15.81
CA GLY A 218 17.80 -11.87 -14.47
C GLY A 218 18.62 -12.71 -13.50
N SER A 219 18.98 -12.12 -12.36
CA SER A 219 19.65 -12.82 -11.25
C SER A 219 19.23 -12.18 -9.92
N LEU A 220 18.81 -13.00 -8.96
CA LEU A 220 18.50 -12.50 -7.60
C LEU A 220 19.75 -11.93 -6.93
N ASP A 221 20.94 -12.49 -7.16
CA ASP A 221 22.17 -11.93 -6.62
C ASP A 221 22.51 -10.56 -7.22
N LEU A 222 22.22 -10.32 -8.50
CA LEU A 222 22.36 -8.99 -9.09
C LEU A 222 21.35 -8.01 -8.51
N VAL A 223 20.08 -8.42 -8.37
CA VAL A 223 19.04 -7.61 -7.70
C VAL A 223 19.48 -7.27 -6.28
N ARG A 224 20.04 -8.22 -5.53
CA ARG A 224 20.58 -8.01 -4.19
C ARG A 224 21.64 -6.92 -4.17
N ILE A 225 22.62 -6.97 -5.08
CA ILE A 225 23.68 -5.94 -5.18
C ILE A 225 23.07 -4.56 -5.43
N GLU A 226 22.07 -4.48 -6.31
CA GLU A 226 21.36 -3.22 -6.57
C GLU A 226 20.59 -2.72 -5.35
N MET A 227 19.88 -3.61 -4.65
CA MET A 227 19.15 -3.27 -3.42
C MET A 227 20.10 -2.77 -2.32
N LEU A 228 21.27 -3.40 -2.16
CA LEU A 228 22.29 -2.95 -1.22
C LEU A 228 22.84 -1.56 -1.60
N ASN A 229 23.04 -1.29 -2.89
CA ASN A 229 23.50 0.02 -3.38
C ASN A 229 22.46 1.14 -3.21
N VAL A 230 21.16 0.83 -3.12
CA VAL A 230 20.13 1.82 -2.76
C VAL A 230 19.97 2.00 -1.24
N GLY A 231 20.78 1.28 -0.45
CA GLY A 231 20.82 1.38 1.01
C GLY A 231 19.88 0.42 1.74
N ALA A 232 19.29 -0.55 1.05
CA ALA A 232 18.40 -1.52 1.67
C ALA A 232 19.18 -2.56 2.49
N GLU A 233 18.73 -2.80 3.72
CA GLU A 233 19.20 -3.93 4.55
C GLU A 233 18.24 -5.12 4.43
N TYR A 234 16.94 -4.83 4.45
CA TYR A 234 15.86 -5.79 4.24
C TYR A 234 15.04 -5.38 3.02
N ALA A 235 14.55 -6.36 2.27
CA ALA A 235 13.64 -6.14 1.16
C ALA A 235 12.43 -7.07 1.25
N TRP A 236 11.31 -6.62 0.71
CA TRP A 236 10.13 -7.43 0.49
C TRP A 236 9.89 -7.60 -1.01
N LEU A 237 9.94 -8.84 -1.47
CA LEU A 237 9.71 -9.23 -2.86
C LEU A 237 8.67 -10.34 -2.87
N ASP A 238 7.51 -10.09 -3.45
CA ASP A 238 6.33 -10.98 -3.46
C ASP A 238 6.67 -12.43 -3.86
N ILE A 239 7.37 -12.60 -4.98
CA ILE A 239 7.75 -13.91 -5.53
C ILE A 239 8.76 -14.68 -4.65
N LEU A 240 9.40 -14.00 -3.70
CA LEU A 240 10.45 -14.54 -2.85
C LEU A 240 10.01 -14.67 -1.38
N CYS A 241 9.18 -13.76 -0.89
CA CYS A 241 8.72 -13.68 0.50
C CYS A 241 7.37 -14.39 0.72
N LEU A 242 6.54 -14.49 -0.32
CA LEU A 242 5.32 -15.30 -0.31
C LEU A 242 5.60 -16.69 -0.86
N ARG A 243 5.01 -17.70 -0.21
CA ARG A 243 5.08 -19.09 -0.68
C ARG A 243 4.44 -19.21 -2.07
N GLN A 244 5.20 -19.69 -3.05
CA GLN A 244 4.76 -19.88 -4.44
C GLN A 244 4.28 -21.31 -4.69
N GLU A 245 3.56 -21.51 -5.80
CA GLU A 245 3.07 -22.81 -6.23
C GLU A 245 4.21 -23.77 -6.60
N GLY A 246 4.06 -25.04 -6.23
CA GLY A 246 4.95 -26.12 -6.66
C GLY A 246 6.18 -26.32 -5.76
N GLY A 247 6.18 -25.69 -4.58
CA GLY A 247 7.21 -25.83 -3.56
C GLY A 247 6.92 -26.89 -2.48
N HIS A 248 7.90 -27.10 -1.61
CA HIS A 248 7.70 -27.71 -0.31
C HIS A 248 6.68 -26.91 0.52
N GLY A 249 5.85 -27.63 1.26
CA GLY A 249 4.84 -26.98 2.11
C GLY A 249 3.67 -26.34 1.34
N GLU A 250 3.41 -26.73 0.08
CA GLU A 250 2.28 -26.26 -0.74
C GLU A 250 0.93 -26.25 0.02
N HIS A 251 0.71 -27.23 0.91
CA HIS A 251 -0.48 -27.32 1.75
C HIS A 251 -0.68 -26.11 2.70
N LEU A 252 0.40 -25.41 3.06
CA LEU A 252 0.37 -24.21 3.89
C LEU A 252 0.05 -22.95 3.08
N ARG A 253 0.29 -22.96 1.77
CA ARG A 253 0.18 -21.76 0.92
C ARG A 253 -1.20 -21.14 0.99
N MET A 254 -2.26 -21.95 0.88
CA MET A 254 -3.63 -21.46 0.96
C MET A 254 -3.96 -20.84 2.32
N GLU A 255 -3.40 -21.37 3.41
CA GLU A 255 -3.64 -20.83 4.76
C GLU A 255 -2.84 -19.55 5.00
N GLU A 256 -1.58 -19.48 4.56
CA GLU A 256 -0.77 -18.26 4.61
C GLU A 256 -1.42 -17.14 3.78
N TRP A 257 -1.88 -17.45 2.57
CA TRP A 257 -2.45 -16.48 1.63
C TRP A 257 -3.78 -15.87 2.09
N LYS A 258 -4.53 -16.51 3.01
CA LYS A 258 -5.75 -15.91 3.58
C LYS A 258 -5.47 -14.60 4.30
N LEU A 259 -4.28 -14.47 4.88
CA LEU A 259 -3.84 -13.25 5.56
C LEU A 259 -2.90 -12.45 4.67
N ASP A 260 -1.86 -13.09 4.14
CA ASP A 260 -0.72 -12.38 3.56
C ASP A 260 -1.02 -11.71 2.21
N VAL A 261 -1.91 -12.29 1.38
CA VAL A 261 -2.25 -11.71 0.06
C VAL A 261 -3.16 -10.49 0.20
N PRO A 262 -4.24 -10.53 1.01
CA PRO A 262 -5.01 -9.33 1.29
C PRO A 262 -4.17 -8.20 1.87
N THR A 263 -3.22 -8.48 2.77
CA THR A 263 -2.45 -7.42 3.46
C THR A 263 -1.20 -6.95 2.72
N ILE A 264 -1.02 -7.34 1.45
CA ILE A 264 0.19 -7.02 0.67
C ILE A 264 0.43 -5.52 0.49
N GLY A 265 -0.63 -4.72 0.39
CA GLY A 265 -0.53 -3.27 0.23
C GLY A 265 0.30 -2.60 1.33
N ALA A 266 0.20 -3.11 2.57
CA ALA A 266 0.97 -2.58 3.70
C ALA A 266 2.50 -2.66 3.49
N MET A 267 2.98 -3.51 2.57
CA MET A 267 4.40 -3.65 2.26
C MET A 267 4.95 -2.46 1.47
N TYR A 268 4.07 -1.67 0.87
CA TYR A 268 4.40 -0.55 -0.02
C TYR A 268 3.98 0.82 0.55
N ASP A 269 3.24 0.86 1.67
CA ASP A 269 2.64 2.11 2.20
C ASP A 269 3.65 3.04 2.89
N TRP A 270 4.61 2.51 3.65
CA TRP A 270 5.45 3.31 4.58
C TRP A 270 6.93 3.37 4.20
N ASP A 271 7.34 2.47 3.33
CA ASP A 271 8.74 2.14 3.08
C ASP A 271 9.14 2.46 1.63
N PRO A 272 10.42 2.79 1.36
CA PRO A 272 10.87 3.05 0.00
C PRO A 272 10.62 1.83 -0.92
N VAL A 273 10.13 2.10 -2.13
CA VAL A 273 9.85 1.05 -3.11
C VAL A 273 10.79 1.19 -4.30
N VAL A 274 11.46 0.09 -4.67
CA VAL A 274 12.25 -0.02 -5.90
C VAL A 274 11.38 -0.62 -7.00
N CYS A 275 11.16 0.14 -8.06
CA CYS A 275 10.29 -0.23 -9.18
C CYS A 275 11.10 -0.63 -10.41
N TYR A 276 10.99 -1.89 -10.83
CA TYR A 276 11.55 -2.42 -12.07
C TYR A 276 10.51 -2.46 -13.19
N PHE A 277 10.46 -1.40 -14.01
CA PHE A 277 9.44 -1.26 -15.05
C PHE A 277 9.59 -2.23 -16.22
N ASN A 278 10.80 -2.76 -16.49
CA ASN A 278 11.02 -3.66 -17.63
C ASN A 278 11.15 -5.15 -17.23
N GLY A 279 10.85 -5.48 -15.97
CA GLY A 279 11.04 -6.82 -15.40
C GLY A 279 12.07 -6.81 -14.29
N LEU A 280 11.93 -7.73 -13.32
CA LEU A 280 12.77 -7.77 -12.13
C LEU A 280 14.26 -7.86 -12.49
N GLY A 281 15.06 -6.90 -12.01
CA GLY A 281 16.51 -6.83 -12.25
C GLY A 281 16.90 -6.50 -13.70
N GLN A 282 15.95 -6.20 -14.59
CA GLN A 282 16.22 -5.86 -15.97
C GLN A 282 16.68 -4.41 -16.13
N PRO A 283 17.47 -4.10 -17.18
CA PRO A 283 17.78 -2.73 -17.57
C PRO A 283 16.50 -1.94 -17.85
N LEU A 284 16.48 -0.67 -17.42
CA LEU A 284 15.43 0.28 -17.74
C LEU A 284 15.55 0.72 -19.20
N HIS A 285 15.03 -0.12 -20.09
CA HIS A 285 15.00 0.13 -21.53
C HIS A 285 13.63 -0.24 -22.08
N LEU A 286 12.80 0.78 -22.27
CA LEU A 286 11.42 0.65 -22.70
C LEU A 286 11.30 0.95 -24.20
N THR A 287 10.31 0.35 -24.86
CA THR A 287 9.98 0.61 -26.26
C THR A 287 8.61 1.29 -26.38
N PRO A 288 8.27 1.89 -27.53
CA PRO A 288 6.92 2.40 -27.74
C PRO A 288 5.83 1.33 -27.57
N SER A 289 6.12 0.09 -27.99
CA SER A 289 5.20 -1.05 -27.87
C SER A 289 5.02 -1.54 -26.43
N TYR A 290 5.97 -1.26 -25.53
CA TYR A 290 5.87 -1.63 -24.12
C TYR A 290 4.60 -1.06 -23.48
N PHE A 291 4.28 0.22 -23.73
CA PHE A 291 3.09 0.87 -23.16
C PHE A 291 1.76 0.29 -23.64
N GLU A 292 1.78 -0.43 -24.76
CA GLU A 292 0.59 -1.10 -25.30
C GLU A 292 0.43 -2.54 -24.78
N SER A 293 1.47 -3.07 -24.15
CA SER A 293 1.48 -4.42 -23.59
C SER A 293 0.69 -4.50 -22.28
N ASP A 294 -0.07 -5.59 -22.11
CA ASP A 294 -0.74 -5.93 -20.84
C ASP A 294 0.25 -6.27 -19.72
N ARG A 295 1.52 -6.47 -20.07
CA ARG A 295 2.63 -6.69 -19.14
C ARG A 295 3.28 -5.38 -18.67
N CYS A 296 2.94 -4.25 -19.30
CA CYS A 296 3.39 -2.93 -18.89
C CYS A 296 3.07 -2.70 -17.42
N TRP A 297 4.07 -2.29 -16.65
CA TRP A 297 3.93 -1.99 -15.24
C TRP A 297 2.79 -1.00 -14.97
N PHE A 298 2.66 0.07 -15.77
CA PHE A 298 1.59 1.07 -15.63
C PHE A 298 0.18 0.52 -15.92
N ARG A 299 0.10 -0.62 -16.61
CA ARG A 299 -1.17 -1.25 -17.00
C ARG A 299 -1.53 -2.45 -16.16
N ARG A 300 -0.79 -2.83 -15.12
CA ARG A 300 -1.20 -3.96 -14.25
C ARG A 300 -2.04 -3.45 -13.09
N ALA A 301 -3.08 -4.19 -12.72
CA ALA A 301 -3.94 -3.80 -11.60
C ALA A 301 -3.15 -3.77 -10.27
N TRP A 302 -2.37 -4.82 -10.01
CA TRP A 302 -1.60 -4.98 -8.77
C TRP A 302 -0.55 -3.88 -8.56
N THR A 303 0.12 -3.41 -9.61
CA THR A 303 1.17 -2.38 -9.47
C THR A 303 0.63 -1.01 -9.07
N LEU A 304 -0.70 -0.82 -9.04
CA LEU A 304 -1.27 0.45 -8.60
C LEU A 304 -1.13 0.64 -7.10
N GLN A 305 -1.29 -0.41 -6.28
CA GLN A 305 -1.01 -0.36 -4.84
C GLN A 305 0.49 -0.34 -4.51
N GLU A 306 1.35 -0.66 -5.49
CA GLU A 306 2.81 -0.73 -5.29
C GLU A 306 3.51 0.61 -5.56
N ILE A 307 2.79 1.63 -6.08
CA ILE A 307 3.35 2.96 -6.34
C ILE A 307 3.34 3.83 -5.08
N THR A 308 4.49 4.41 -4.78
CA THR A 308 4.66 5.40 -3.71
C THR A 308 4.84 6.81 -4.27
N GLU A 309 4.75 7.82 -3.41
CA GLU A 309 5.04 9.23 -3.76
C GLU A 309 6.46 9.39 -4.36
N ASN A 310 7.45 8.66 -3.82
CA ASN A 310 8.85 8.78 -4.21
C ASN A 310 9.48 7.42 -4.54
N PRO A 311 9.08 6.77 -5.65
CA PRO A 311 9.59 5.45 -6.02
C PRO A 311 11.04 5.56 -6.49
N ILE A 312 11.86 4.58 -6.11
CA ILE A 312 13.23 4.42 -6.60
C ILE A 312 13.17 3.64 -7.91
N ILE A 313 13.77 4.17 -8.97
CA ILE A 313 13.78 3.51 -10.27
C ILE A 313 14.87 2.44 -10.27
N GLY A 314 14.47 1.18 -10.43
CA GLY A 314 15.40 0.05 -10.59
C GLY A 314 15.83 -0.12 -12.06
N GLY A 315 16.99 -0.73 -12.26
CA GLY A 315 17.52 -1.05 -13.58
C GLY A 315 18.25 0.11 -14.28
N GLU A 316 18.68 1.15 -13.55
CA GLU A 316 19.37 2.30 -14.13
C GLU A 316 20.68 1.90 -14.84
N THR A 317 20.83 2.34 -16.09
CA THR A 317 21.96 2.03 -16.99
C THR A 317 22.82 3.26 -17.30
N ASP A 318 23.96 3.05 -17.94
CA ASP A 318 24.76 4.11 -18.58
C ASP A 318 24.28 4.44 -20.01
N GLY A 319 25.04 5.31 -20.70
CA GLY A 319 24.67 5.94 -21.96
C GLY A 319 24.51 5.03 -23.18
N ASP A 320 24.84 3.73 -23.09
CA ASP A 320 24.63 2.79 -24.21
C ASP A 320 23.15 2.32 -24.31
N TYR A 321 22.34 2.61 -23.29
CA TYR A 321 20.93 2.21 -23.18
C TYR A 321 19.99 3.43 -23.21
N VAL A 322 20.38 4.49 -23.93
CA VAL A 322 19.56 5.71 -24.05
C VAL A 322 18.21 5.34 -24.67
N MET A 323 17.18 5.46 -23.84
CA MET A 323 15.80 5.38 -24.23
C MET A 323 15.47 6.52 -25.19
N ASP A 324 14.70 6.22 -26.23
CA ASP A 324 14.17 7.23 -27.15
C ASP A 324 13.47 8.38 -26.39
N GLU A 325 13.68 9.62 -26.84
CA GLU A 325 13.19 10.82 -26.12
C GLU A 325 11.66 10.83 -25.97
N GLU A 326 10.91 10.34 -26.96
CA GLU A 326 9.45 10.28 -26.88
C GLU A 326 9.00 9.20 -25.89
N VAL A 327 9.68 8.06 -25.88
CA VAL A 327 9.44 6.97 -24.92
C VAL A 327 9.76 7.44 -23.49
N ARG A 328 10.89 8.14 -23.29
CA ARG A 328 11.29 8.71 -22.01
C ARG A 328 10.27 9.71 -21.51
N LYS A 329 9.84 10.64 -22.38
CA LYS A 329 8.82 11.63 -22.05
C LYS A 329 7.50 10.96 -21.63
N ARG A 330 7.04 9.95 -22.38
CA ARG A 330 5.81 9.21 -22.03
C ARG A 330 5.95 8.46 -20.70
N PHE A 331 7.12 7.90 -20.42
CA PHE A 331 7.43 7.26 -19.13
C PHE A 331 7.35 8.28 -17.98
N ASP A 332 8.03 9.42 -18.12
CA ASP A 332 8.08 10.47 -17.10
C ASP A 332 6.67 11.05 -16.83
N GLU A 333 5.87 11.29 -17.87
CA GLU A 333 4.48 11.76 -17.76
C GLU A 333 3.59 10.75 -17.03
N GLN A 334 3.69 9.45 -17.33
CA GLN A 334 2.92 8.41 -16.64
C GLN A 334 3.35 8.26 -15.18
N LEU A 335 4.66 8.32 -14.91
CA LEU A 335 5.17 8.22 -13.54
C LEU A 335 4.77 9.44 -12.71
N ALA A 336 4.92 10.66 -13.23
CA ALA A 336 4.50 11.89 -12.56
C ALA A 336 3.02 11.85 -12.20
N ARG A 337 2.16 11.46 -13.15
CA ARG A 337 0.71 11.35 -12.90
C ARG A 337 0.36 10.39 -11.77
N LEU A 338 1.04 9.25 -11.65
CA LEU A 338 0.79 8.31 -10.55
C LEU A 338 1.34 8.81 -9.21
N ARG A 339 2.45 9.56 -9.22
CA ARG A 339 3.00 10.20 -8.02
C ARG A 339 2.06 11.26 -7.49
N ASP A 340 1.52 12.09 -8.37
CA ASP A 340 0.54 13.12 -8.03
C ASP A 340 -0.71 12.47 -7.39
N ILE A 341 -1.23 11.39 -7.97
CA ILE A 341 -2.38 10.66 -7.39
C ILE A 341 -2.08 10.16 -5.96
N ARG A 342 -0.84 9.73 -5.70
CA ARG A 342 -0.42 9.19 -4.39
C ARG A 342 -0.11 10.27 -3.36
N GLU A 343 0.47 11.38 -3.75
CA GLU A 343 0.78 12.50 -2.85
C GLU A 343 -0.49 13.04 -2.17
N TRP A 344 -1.59 13.07 -2.91
CA TRP A 344 -2.88 13.60 -2.44
C TRP A 344 -3.87 12.51 -1.97
N ASP A 345 -3.44 11.24 -1.97
CA ASP A 345 -4.23 10.04 -1.61
C ASP A 345 -5.63 9.99 -2.26
N MET A 346 -5.73 10.42 -3.52
CA MET A 346 -7.01 10.72 -4.19
C MET A 346 -7.72 9.44 -4.66
N THR A 347 -8.69 8.97 -3.86
CA THR A 347 -9.43 7.71 -4.11
C THR A 347 -10.31 7.77 -5.36
N LEU A 348 -10.73 8.95 -5.82
CA LEU A 348 -11.47 9.07 -7.09
C LEU A 348 -10.56 9.11 -8.32
N ASP A 349 -9.33 9.61 -8.21
CA ASP A 349 -8.39 9.69 -9.34
C ASP A 349 -7.67 8.37 -9.62
N ILE A 350 -7.52 7.54 -8.59
CA ILE A 350 -6.99 6.19 -8.73
C ILE A 350 -7.94 5.26 -9.50
N LEU A 351 -9.25 5.56 -9.52
CA LEU A 351 -10.27 4.73 -10.18
C LEU A 351 -10.20 4.74 -11.71
N PRO A 352 -10.09 5.91 -12.39
CA PRO A 352 -9.76 5.98 -13.81
C PRO A 352 -8.48 5.20 -14.16
N GLU A 353 -7.45 5.26 -13.31
CA GLU A 353 -6.23 4.48 -13.52
C GLU A 353 -6.49 2.98 -13.43
N MET A 354 -7.22 2.52 -12.41
CA MET A 354 -7.59 1.11 -12.27
C MET A 354 -8.48 0.60 -13.41
N ARG A 355 -9.33 1.47 -13.98
CA ARG A 355 -10.19 1.11 -15.11
C ARG A 355 -9.39 0.65 -16.32
N ASN A 356 -8.31 1.35 -16.64
CA ASN A 356 -7.47 1.10 -17.81
C ASN A 356 -6.43 -0.02 -17.58
N ARG A 357 -6.27 -0.47 -16.34
CA ARG A 357 -5.36 -1.56 -15.97
C ARG A 357 -5.95 -2.93 -16.29
N VAL A 358 -5.06 -3.90 -16.44
CA VAL A 358 -5.30 -5.29 -16.79
C VAL A 358 -5.13 -6.13 -15.53
N SER A 359 -6.03 -7.08 -15.35
CA SER A 359 -6.10 -7.99 -14.22
C SER A 359 -6.35 -9.40 -14.73
N THR A 360 -5.75 -10.41 -14.08
CA THR A 360 -6.02 -11.80 -14.43
C THR A 360 -7.44 -12.21 -14.00
N LYS A 361 -7.88 -11.72 -12.83
CA LYS A 361 -9.25 -11.88 -12.34
C LYS A 361 -9.89 -10.51 -12.15
N PRO A 362 -11.21 -10.35 -12.42
CA PRO A 362 -11.89 -9.08 -12.18
C PRO A 362 -11.75 -8.52 -10.76
N LEU A 363 -11.65 -9.39 -9.75
CA LEU A 363 -11.46 -9.01 -8.34
C LEU A 363 -10.07 -8.44 -8.05
N ASP A 364 -9.05 -8.76 -8.85
CA ASP A 364 -7.69 -8.24 -8.65
C ASP A 364 -7.65 -6.72 -8.81
N LYS A 365 -8.61 -6.13 -9.53
CA LYS A 365 -8.75 -4.67 -9.62
C LYS A 365 -9.25 -4.03 -8.33
N VAL A 366 -10.04 -4.75 -7.53
CA VAL A 366 -10.44 -4.27 -6.20
C VAL A 366 -9.27 -4.43 -5.23
N ALA A 367 -8.60 -5.58 -5.29
CA ALA A 367 -7.40 -5.84 -4.50
C ALA A 367 -6.22 -4.92 -4.84
N GLY A 368 -6.16 -4.42 -6.09
CA GLY A 368 -5.15 -3.44 -6.50
C GLY A 368 -5.46 -2.00 -6.06
N LEU A 369 -6.66 -1.73 -5.53
CA LEU A 369 -7.02 -0.45 -4.91
C LEU A 369 -6.80 -0.47 -3.40
N SER A 370 -6.91 -1.65 -2.77
CA SER A 370 -6.87 -1.82 -1.32
C SER A 370 -6.74 -3.30 -0.95
N GLN A 371 -6.59 -3.57 0.35
CA GLN A 371 -6.53 -4.92 0.92
C GLN A 371 -7.85 -5.73 0.88
N ALA A 372 -8.94 -5.15 0.36
CA ALA A 372 -10.24 -5.82 0.31
C ALA A 372 -10.41 -6.68 -0.94
N ASP A 373 -10.98 -7.88 -0.76
CA ASP A 373 -11.28 -8.85 -1.82
C ASP A 373 -12.64 -8.60 -2.50
N ALA A 374 -13.42 -7.64 -1.99
CA ALA A 374 -14.71 -7.23 -2.54
C ALA A 374 -14.95 -5.73 -2.36
N TRP A 375 -15.56 -5.09 -3.35
CA TRP A 375 -15.82 -3.66 -3.38
C TRP A 375 -16.67 -3.17 -2.20
N GLU A 376 -17.69 -3.93 -1.81
CA GLU A 376 -18.55 -3.56 -0.68
C GLU A 376 -17.78 -3.61 0.64
N VAL A 377 -16.85 -4.57 0.79
CA VAL A 377 -15.96 -4.66 1.96
C VAL A 377 -14.98 -3.49 1.95
N LEU A 378 -14.42 -3.13 0.79
CA LEU A 378 -13.58 -1.94 0.65
C LEU A 378 -14.33 -0.69 1.12
N MET A 379 -15.51 -0.41 0.55
CA MET A 379 -16.32 0.75 0.93
C MET A 379 -16.66 0.78 2.43
N ASP A 380 -16.78 -0.39 3.04
CA ASP A 380 -17.09 -0.55 4.46
C ASP A 380 -15.91 -0.23 5.40
N VAL A 381 -14.68 -0.58 5.00
CA VAL A 381 -13.45 -0.35 5.80
C VAL A 381 -12.68 0.90 5.40
N MET A 382 -13.00 1.47 4.24
CA MET A 382 -12.42 2.70 3.71
C MET A 382 -12.56 3.86 4.70
N ALA A 383 -11.51 4.70 4.77
CA ALA A 383 -11.49 5.86 5.65
C ALA A 383 -12.73 6.76 5.42
N PRO A 384 -13.31 7.35 6.48
CA PRO A 384 -14.53 8.16 6.37
C PRO A 384 -14.47 9.30 5.34
N GLY A 385 -13.30 9.89 5.13
CA GLY A 385 -13.08 10.95 4.12
C GLY A 385 -13.28 10.44 2.69
N PHE A 386 -12.65 9.33 2.32
CA PHE A 386 -12.82 8.73 0.99
C PHE A 386 -14.25 8.25 0.73
N ARG A 387 -14.95 7.77 1.76
CA ARG A 387 -16.39 7.49 1.64
C ARG A 387 -17.19 8.76 1.30
N ALA A 388 -16.84 9.90 1.89
CA ALA A 388 -17.47 11.18 1.60
C ALA A 388 -17.19 11.62 0.15
N GLU A 389 -16.01 11.34 -0.42
CA GLU A 389 -15.73 11.61 -1.83
C GLU A 389 -16.73 10.90 -2.76
N PHE A 390 -16.99 9.60 -2.55
CA PHE A 390 -18.03 8.88 -3.31
C PHE A 390 -19.42 9.48 -3.10
N PHE A 391 -19.69 9.97 -1.89
CA PHE A 391 -20.98 10.55 -1.59
C PHE A 391 -21.21 11.87 -2.34
N PHE A 392 -20.21 12.75 -2.41
CA PHE A 392 -20.34 14.08 -3.00
C PHE A 392 -19.98 14.18 -4.48
N PHE A 393 -19.08 13.34 -4.99
CA PHE A 393 -18.54 13.48 -6.34
C PHE A 393 -18.97 12.37 -7.29
N TYR A 394 -19.54 11.26 -6.79
CA TYR A 394 -20.11 10.23 -7.65
C TYR A 394 -21.58 10.54 -7.98
N PRO A 395 -21.95 10.90 -9.21
CA PRO A 395 -23.28 11.44 -9.50
C PRO A 395 -24.38 10.38 -9.55
N GLN A 396 -24.08 9.16 -10.00
CA GLN A 396 -25.10 8.14 -10.12
C GLN A 396 -25.47 7.57 -8.75
N ARG A 397 -26.78 7.49 -8.49
CA ARG A 397 -27.30 6.69 -7.39
C ARG A 397 -26.78 5.25 -7.43
N GLY A 398 -26.39 4.72 -6.28
CA GLY A 398 -26.00 3.34 -6.07
C GLY A 398 -27.13 2.36 -6.41
N ASN A 399 -26.78 1.25 -7.06
CA ASN A 399 -27.72 0.17 -7.40
C ASN A 399 -27.69 -1.01 -6.41
N GLY A 400 -26.90 -0.92 -5.34
CA GLY A 400 -26.83 -1.91 -4.27
C GLY A 400 -27.76 -1.62 -3.09
N ASN A 401 -27.52 -2.31 -1.97
CA ASN A 401 -28.29 -2.12 -0.73
C ASN A 401 -28.16 -0.69 -0.19
N LYS A 402 -26.95 -0.12 -0.27
CA LYS A 402 -26.66 1.26 0.15
C LYS A 402 -26.67 2.15 -1.09
N SER A 403 -27.73 2.91 -1.31
CA SER A 403 -27.94 3.70 -2.55
C SER A 403 -27.06 4.95 -2.65
N TRP A 404 -26.40 5.34 -1.55
CA TRP A 404 -25.57 6.52 -1.51
C TRP A 404 -24.18 6.32 -2.13
N ARG A 405 -23.71 5.06 -2.16
CA ARG A 405 -22.42 4.66 -2.72
C ARG A 405 -22.58 3.86 -4.01
N PRO A 406 -21.64 3.95 -4.95
CA PRO A 406 -21.69 3.15 -6.16
C PRO A 406 -21.34 1.69 -5.92
N SER A 407 -21.82 0.80 -6.78
CA SER A 407 -21.25 -0.55 -6.90
C SER A 407 -20.01 -0.56 -7.77
N TRP A 408 -19.21 -1.62 -7.66
CA TRP A 408 -18.04 -1.86 -8.51
C TRP A 408 -18.34 -1.70 -10.00
N GLN A 409 -19.48 -2.26 -10.45
CA GLN A 409 -19.88 -2.16 -11.85
C GLN A 409 -20.10 -0.71 -12.29
N GLN A 410 -20.73 0.11 -11.43
CA GLN A 410 -20.98 1.52 -11.74
C GLN A 410 -19.67 2.30 -11.80
N VAL A 411 -18.75 2.09 -10.85
CA VAL A 411 -17.43 2.73 -10.84
C VAL A 411 -16.62 2.37 -12.09
N MET A 412 -16.74 1.15 -12.60
CA MET A 412 -15.98 0.70 -13.76
C MET A 412 -16.57 1.14 -15.11
N MET A 413 -17.87 1.44 -15.18
CA MET A 413 -18.56 1.79 -16.43
C MET A 413 -18.70 3.29 -16.66
N ASN A 414 -18.83 4.08 -15.59
CA ASN A 414 -19.26 5.48 -15.71
C ASN A 414 -18.10 6.46 -15.48
N ARG A 415 -18.07 7.59 -16.18
CA ARG A 415 -17.13 8.66 -15.84
C ARG A 415 -17.49 9.25 -14.47
N ILE A 416 -16.48 9.39 -13.61
CA ILE A 416 -16.58 10.13 -12.36
C ILE A 416 -16.45 11.61 -12.73
N ILE A 417 -17.16 12.50 -12.03
CA ILE A 417 -16.93 13.94 -12.19
C ILE A 417 -15.54 14.19 -11.60
N GLU A 418 -14.60 14.71 -12.41
CA GLU A 418 -13.29 15.12 -11.90
C GLU A 418 -13.52 16.17 -10.81
N PRO A 419 -13.26 15.86 -9.53
CA PRO A 419 -13.54 16.80 -8.47
C PRO A 419 -12.50 17.92 -8.50
N ASP A 420 -12.89 19.14 -8.12
CA ASP A 420 -11.93 20.12 -7.63
C ASP A 420 -11.45 19.65 -6.24
N LEU A 421 -10.44 18.78 -6.25
CA LEU A 421 -9.92 18.02 -5.10
C LEU A 421 -9.15 18.86 -4.08
N SER A 422 -9.08 20.18 -4.27
CA SER A 422 -8.58 21.11 -3.25
C SER A 422 -9.46 21.18 -1.99
N ARG A 423 -10.58 20.43 -1.93
CA ARG A 423 -11.65 20.59 -0.94
C ARG A 423 -11.99 19.27 -0.26
N TRP A 424 -11.84 19.23 1.07
CA TRP A 424 -12.18 18.08 1.90
C TRP A 424 -13.72 17.99 2.11
N PRO A 425 -14.42 16.92 1.69
CA PRO A 425 -15.89 16.86 1.74
C PRO A 425 -16.49 16.50 3.10
N GLY A 426 -15.66 16.47 4.15
CA GLY A 426 -16.04 15.97 5.47
C GLY A 426 -15.92 14.45 5.58
N GLN A 427 -16.77 13.82 6.38
CA GLN A 427 -16.64 12.39 6.71
C GLN A 427 -17.99 11.67 6.67
N VAL A 428 -18.04 10.54 5.95
CA VAL A 428 -19.14 9.57 6.06
C VAL A 428 -18.69 8.46 7.01
N SER A 429 -19.29 8.43 8.19
CA SER A 429 -18.98 7.48 9.25
C SER A 429 -19.93 6.29 9.22
N ARG A 430 -19.46 5.11 9.66
CA ARG A 430 -20.29 3.91 9.82
C ARG A 430 -20.41 3.60 11.31
N MET A 431 -21.62 3.35 11.77
CA MET A 431 -21.90 2.85 13.12
C MET A 431 -21.84 1.32 13.11
N GLU A 432 -20.86 0.72 13.79
CA GLU A 432 -20.65 -0.73 13.74
C GLU A 432 -21.84 -1.53 14.30
N GLU A 433 -22.49 -1.04 15.35
CA GLU A 433 -23.60 -1.74 16.02
C GLU A 433 -24.86 -1.87 15.15
N THR A 434 -25.11 -0.88 14.28
CA THR A 434 -26.35 -0.76 13.51
C THR A 434 -26.13 -0.90 12.01
N ASP A 435 -24.87 -0.98 11.56
CA ASP A 435 -24.45 -0.88 10.16
C ASP A 435 -24.98 0.38 9.44
N VAL A 436 -25.38 1.42 10.18
CA VAL A 436 -25.89 2.66 9.60
C VAL A 436 -24.73 3.57 9.25
N ASP A 437 -24.73 4.08 8.01
CA ASP A 437 -23.80 5.14 7.61
C ASP A 437 -24.45 6.50 7.86
N CYS A 438 -23.65 7.47 8.31
CA CYS A 438 -24.11 8.82 8.56
C CYS A 438 -23.10 9.88 8.11
N TYR A 439 -23.62 11.00 7.64
CA TYR A 439 -22.85 12.21 7.36
C TYR A 439 -23.19 13.29 8.38
N MET A 440 -22.17 13.90 8.98
CA MET A 440 -22.34 15.09 9.81
C MET A 440 -22.17 16.33 8.95
N GLY A 441 -23.25 17.08 8.76
CA GLY A 441 -23.17 18.31 7.97
C GLY A 441 -24.51 19.02 7.84
N TYR A 442 -24.54 20.03 6.98
CA TYR A 442 -25.73 20.85 6.79
C TYR A 442 -26.70 20.21 5.81
N ARG A 443 -27.99 20.21 6.19
CA ARG A 443 -29.08 19.87 5.28
C ARG A 443 -30.02 21.05 5.04
N ILE A 444 -30.59 21.08 3.84
CA ILE A 444 -31.64 22.02 3.44
C ILE A 444 -32.82 21.20 2.93
N GLU A 445 -33.95 21.32 3.61
CA GLU A 445 -35.16 20.59 3.26
C GLU A 445 -36.06 21.38 2.30
N SER A 446 -36.87 20.66 1.51
CA SER A 446 -37.94 21.23 0.68
C SER A 446 -37.47 22.28 -0.34
N VAL A 447 -36.30 22.07 -0.95
CA VAL A 447 -35.86 22.86 -2.09
C VAL A 447 -36.55 22.39 -3.37
N GLU A 448 -36.73 23.27 -4.34
CA GLU A 448 -37.28 22.91 -5.65
C GLU A 448 -36.17 22.98 -6.70
N VAL A 449 -35.92 21.86 -7.38
CA VAL A 449 -34.95 21.76 -8.49
C VAL A 449 -35.72 21.77 -9.80
N ARG A 450 -35.26 22.57 -10.77
CA ARG A 450 -35.88 22.72 -12.09
C ARG A 450 -34.86 22.64 -13.21
N SER A 451 -35.28 22.10 -14.34
CA SER A 451 -34.57 22.13 -15.62
C SER A 451 -33.24 21.37 -15.64
N LEU A 452 -33.04 20.39 -14.74
CA LEU A 452 -31.93 19.43 -14.82
C LEU A 452 -32.33 18.08 -15.46
N GLY A 453 -33.57 17.92 -15.91
CA GLY A 453 -34.07 16.66 -16.46
C GLY A 453 -33.63 16.37 -17.90
N GLU A 454 -33.32 17.40 -18.68
CA GLU A 454 -32.93 17.26 -20.10
C GLU A 454 -31.43 17.01 -20.24
N VAL A 455 -31.05 16.05 -21.07
CA VAL A 455 -29.64 15.72 -21.37
C VAL A 455 -29.22 16.46 -22.64
N PRO A 456 -28.26 17.40 -22.60
CA PRO A 456 -27.77 18.13 -23.76
C PRO A 456 -27.15 17.17 -24.77
N THR A 457 -27.30 17.48 -26.07
CA THR A 457 -26.73 16.68 -27.17
C THR A 457 -25.25 16.91 -27.40
N GLU A 458 -24.73 18.04 -26.95
CA GLU A 458 -23.31 18.41 -26.95
C GLU A 458 -22.81 18.28 -25.52
N GLY A 459 -21.55 17.94 -25.28
CA GLY A 459 -20.98 17.66 -23.94
C GLY A 459 -20.93 18.87 -22.99
N GLU A 460 -21.88 19.79 -23.10
CA GLU A 460 -22.11 20.90 -22.21
C GLU A 460 -22.72 20.43 -20.87
N PRO A 461 -22.36 21.09 -19.76
CA PRO A 461 -22.99 20.86 -18.48
C PRO A 461 -24.49 21.12 -18.53
N ARG A 462 -25.28 20.30 -17.81
CA ARG A 462 -26.71 20.59 -17.62
C ARG A 462 -26.87 21.80 -16.72
N ARG A 463 -27.73 22.73 -17.11
CA ARG A 463 -28.00 23.96 -16.35
C ARG A 463 -29.45 23.97 -15.91
N GLY A 464 -29.67 24.31 -14.66
CA GLY A 464 -30.99 24.39 -14.06
C GLY A 464 -31.10 25.52 -13.05
N GLU A 465 -32.19 25.51 -12.32
CA GLU A 465 -32.48 26.46 -11.26
C GLU A 465 -32.81 25.73 -9.96
N LEU A 466 -32.21 26.20 -8.87
CA LEU A 466 -32.55 25.81 -7.51
C LEU A 466 -33.36 26.93 -6.87
N VAL A 467 -34.57 26.63 -6.43
CA VAL A 467 -35.40 27.57 -5.68
C VAL A 467 -35.44 27.13 -4.21
N LEU A 468 -34.95 27.99 -3.34
CA LEU A 468 -34.82 27.77 -1.90
C LEU A 468 -35.45 28.94 -1.12
N LYS A 469 -35.97 28.70 0.07
CA LYS A 469 -36.50 29.76 0.93
C LYS A 469 -35.48 30.12 1.99
N ASP A 470 -35.27 31.41 2.24
CA ASP A 470 -34.46 31.85 3.38
C ASP A 470 -35.22 31.71 4.70
N GLY A 471 -34.56 32.03 5.82
CA GLY A 471 -35.17 32.01 7.16
C GLY A 471 -36.36 32.97 7.35
N THR A 472 -36.61 33.89 6.39
CA THR A 472 -37.79 34.76 6.37
C THR A 472 -38.93 34.20 5.50
N GLY A 473 -38.69 33.08 4.82
CA GLY A 473 -39.61 32.42 3.90
C GLY A 473 -39.61 32.99 2.48
N VAL A 474 -38.70 33.92 2.16
CA VAL A 474 -38.58 34.52 0.83
C VAL A 474 -37.86 33.54 -0.11
N PRO A 475 -38.41 33.24 -1.30
CA PRO A 475 -37.76 32.36 -2.25
C PRO A 475 -36.61 33.08 -2.97
N HIS A 476 -35.47 32.41 -3.04
CA HIS A 476 -34.29 32.77 -3.80
C HIS A 476 -34.06 31.72 -4.89
N THR A 477 -33.65 32.17 -6.08
CA THR A 477 -33.30 31.30 -7.19
C THR A 477 -31.81 31.37 -7.42
N VAL A 478 -31.15 30.22 -7.44
CA VAL A 478 -29.72 30.06 -7.72
C VAL A 478 -29.57 29.25 -8.99
N LYS A 479 -28.64 29.64 -9.86
CA LYS A 479 -28.29 28.84 -11.04
C LYS A 479 -27.44 27.65 -10.63
N ILE A 480 -27.79 26.49 -11.12
CA ILE A 480 -27.10 25.24 -10.81
C ILE A 480 -26.63 24.53 -12.06
N VAL A 481 -25.57 23.75 -11.91
CA VAL A 481 -24.89 23.03 -12.98
C VAL A 481 -24.69 21.57 -12.58
N ALA A 482 -24.82 20.66 -13.55
CA ALA A 482 -24.50 19.26 -13.36
C ALA A 482 -23.63 18.74 -14.52
N ASP A 483 -22.35 18.49 -14.24
CA ASP A 483 -21.31 18.03 -15.20
C ASP A 483 -21.40 16.53 -15.52
N HIS A 484 -22.59 15.97 -15.46
CA HIS A 484 -22.84 14.55 -15.69
C HIS A 484 -24.15 14.32 -16.45
N THR A 485 -24.33 13.12 -17.00
CA THR A 485 -25.46 12.80 -17.89
C THR A 485 -26.70 12.24 -17.18
N TYR A 486 -26.62 11.92 -15.88
CA TYR A 486 -27.75 11.38 -15.12
C TYR A 486 -28.87 12.41 -14.89
N PRO A 487 -30.07 12.22 -15.47
CA PRO A 487 -31.15 13.21 -15.38
C PRO A 487 -31.62 13.39 -13.93
N ILE A 488 -31.88 14.64 -13.56
CA ILE A 488 -32.49 15.00 -12.26
C ILE A 488 -33.84 15.61 -12.60
N SER A 489 -34.92 14.89 -12.29
CA SER A 489 -36.27 15.35 -12.58
C SER A 489 -36.61 16.61 -11.79
N ASP A 490 -37.49 17.44 -12.35
CA ASP A 490 -38.03 18.58 -11.63
C ASP A 490 -38.83 18.11 -10.41
N GLY A 491 -38.71 18.87 -9.32
CA GLY A 491 -39.51 18.68 -8.12
C GLY A 491 -38.78 19.03 -6.84
N SER A 492 -39.36 18.56 -5.73
CA SER A 492 -38.86 18.86 -4.39
C SER A 492 -37.82 17.84 -3.91
N TYR A 493 -36.73 18.35 -3.36
CA TYR A 493 -35.59 17.59 -2.86
C TYR A 493 -35.14 18.08 -1.47
N THR A 494 -34.39 17.23 -0.80
CA THR A 494 -33.53 17.60 0.33
C THR A 494 -32.09 17.65 -0.18
N LEU A 495 -31.36 18.72 0.17
CA LEU A 495 -29.95 18.87 -0.16
C LEU A 495 -29.09 18.62 1.07
N ILE A 496 -27.94 17.98 0.84
CA ILE A 496 -26.85 17.90 1.81
C ILE A 496 -25.69 18.69 1.24
N CYS A 497 -25.18 19.63 2.03
CA CYS A 497 -24.09 20.51 1.65
C CYS A 497 -22.76 19.87 2.03
N CYS A 498 -21.78 19.98 1.13
CA CYS A 498 -20.39 19.65 1.44
C CYS A 498 -19.77 20.80 2.26
N ASP A 499 -19.37 20.49 3.48
CA ASP A 499 -18.73 21.41 4.43
C ASP A 499 -17.21 21.14 4.42
N ALA A 500 -16.45 22.05 3.79
CA ALA A 500 -15.00 22.01 3.78
C ALA A 500 -14.47 23.01 4.82
N ASP A 501 -14.00 22.50 5.96
CA ASP A 501 -13.18 23.20 6.95
C ASP A 501 -13.69 24.56 7.45
N GLY A 502 -15.01 24.73 7.59
CA GLY A 502 -15.60 25.92 8.21
C GLY A 502 -15.47 27.21 7.37
N GLU A 503 -14.99 27.11 6.13
CA GLU A 503 -15.23 28.14 5.13
C GLU A 503 -16.62 27.95 4.50
N LEU A 504 -17.10 28.96 3.77
CA LEU A 504 -18.45 29.01 3.21
C LEU A 504 -18.82 27.67 2.53
N PRO A 505 -20.10 27.22 2.63
CA PRO A 505 -20.51 25.94 2.08
C PRO A 505 -20.05 25.85 0.64
N THR A 506 -19.39 24.74 0.30
CA THR A 506 -18.97 24.52 -1.08
C THR A 506 -20.20 24.58 -2.00
N ASP A 507 -19.95 24.91 -3.26
CA ASP A 507 -20.97 24.95 -4.29
C ASP A 507 -21.57 23.59 -4.61
N ILE A 508 -21.13 22.49 -3.99
CA ILE A 508 -21.52 21.12 -4.34
C ILE A 508 -22.57 20.59 -3.35
N TRP A 509 -23.66 20.06 -3.91
CA TRP A 509 -24.78 19.52 -3.16
C TRP A 509 -25.11 18.09 -3.57
N VAL A 510 -25.43 17.26 -2.58
CA VAL A 510 -26.07 15.97 -2.82
C VAL A 510 -27.59 16.14 -2.74
N ALA A 511 -28.26 15.85 -3.85
CA ALA A 511 -29.70 15.87 -3.95
C ALA A 511 -30.29 14.51 -3.60
N GLY A 512 -31.29 14.49 -2.72
CA GLY A 512 -31.97 13.28 -2.32
C GLY A 512 -33.34 13.53 -1.75
N ARG A 513 -33.90 12.49 -1.12
CA ARG A 513 -35.21 12.52 -0.45
C ARG A 513 -35.10 11.86 0.90
N LEU A 514 -35.82 12.40 1.88
CA LEU A 514 -36.01 11.72 3.16
C LEU A 514 -37.06 10.63 3.02
N ARG A 515 -36.73 9.43 3.49
CA ARG A 515 -37.65 8.31 3.61
C ARG A 515 -38.50 8.45 4.88
N GLU A 516 -39.54 7.62 4.99
CA GLU A 516 -40.43 7.59 6.16
C GLU A 516 -39.70 7.24 7.47
N ASP A 517 -38.61 6.47 7.38
CA ASP A 517 -37.74 6.12 8.50
C ASP A 517 -36.74 7.23 8.89
N GLY A 518 -36.79 8.39 8.21
CA GLY A 518 -35.89 9.51 8.42
C GLY A 518 -34.54 9.39 7.72
N SER A 519 -34.27 8.29 7.00
CA SER A 519 -33.02 8.11 6.26
C SER A 519 -33.00 8.88 4.94
N PHE A 520 -31.83 9.37 4.56
CA PHE A 520 -31.61 10.12 3.34
C PHE A 520 -31.28 9.20 2.16
N GLU A 521 -32.11 9.25 1.13
CA GLU A 521 -31.91 8.53 -0.12
C GLU A 521 -31.30 9.45 -1.19
N LYS A 522 -30.03 9.22 -1.52
CA LYS A 522 -29.32 9.92 -2.60
C LYS A 522 -29.98 9.66 -3.96
N ILE A 523 -30.16 10.72 -4.73
CA ILE A 523 -30.61 10.69 -6.13
C ILE A 523 -29.47 11.08 -7.07
N SER A 524 -28.81 12.21 -6.82
CA SER A 524 -27.71 12.72 -7.66
C SER A 524 -26.91 13.81 -6.93
N VAL A 525 -25.92 14.39 -7.60
CA VAL A 525 -25.15 15.57 -7.15
C VAL A 525 -25.25 16.69 -8.19
N PHE A 526 -25.06 17.94 -7.79
CA PHE A 526 -24.94 19.10 -8.68
C PHE A 526 -24.22 20.23 -7.94
N SER A 527 -23.79 21.26 -8.67
CA SER A 527 -23.11 22.42 -8.11
C SER A 527 -23.78 23.76 -8.43
N SER A 528 -23.35 24.84 -7.77
CA SER A 528 -23.65 26.21 -8.18
C SER A 528 -22.88 26.56 -9.47
N ALA A 529 -23.38 27.54 -10.23
CA ALA A 529 -22.63 28.09 -11.36
C ALA A 529 -21.57 29.09 -10.88
N ASP A 530 -20.37 29.07 -11.49
CA ASP A 530 -19.18 29.88 -11.13
C ASP A 530 -19.42 31.39 -10.86
N ASP A 531 -20.50 31.96 -11.39
CA ASP A 531 -20.86 33.37 -11.26
C ASP A 531 -21.67 33.70 -9.99
N GLU A 532 -22.08 32.71 -9.20
CA GLU A 532 -22.97 32.86 -8.04
C GLU A 532 -22.20 32.66 -6.73
N GLU A 533 -21.77 33.74 -6.06
CA GLU A 533 -21.37 33.64 -4.64
C GLU A 533 -22.62 33.27 -3.82
N VAL A 534 -22.74 32.01 -3.39
CA VAL A 534 -23.82 31.56 -2.51
C VAL A 534 -23.60 32.10 -1.08
N LYS A 535 -23.72 33.41 -0.90
CA LYS A 535 -23.89 34.07 0.41
C LYS A 535 -25.35 34.03 0.84
N LEU A 536 -25.96 32.85 0.77
CA LEU A 536 -27.34 32.69 1.21
C LEU A 536 -27.35 32.50 2.73
N GLY A 537 -28.01 33.44 3.43
CA GLY A 537 -28.41 33.32 4.84
C GLY A 537 -29.48 32.25 5.03
N LEU A 538 -29.14 31.03 4.64
CA LEU A 538 -29.98 29.84 4.70
C LEU A 538 -30.15 29.38 6.13
N ASP A 539 -31.35 28.93 6.45
CA ASP A 539 -31.61 28.20 7.70
C ASP A 539 -31.01 26.81 7.53
N LYS A 540 -29.75 26.66 7.94
CA LYS A 540 -29.00 25.41 7.85
C LYS A 540 -29.14 24.67 9.16
N GLN A 541 -29.57 23.42 9.09
CA GLN A 541 -29.56 22.54 10.25
C GLN A 541 -28.31 21.66 10.18
N LEU A 542 -27.43 21.77 11.18
CA LEU A 542 -26.33 20.83 11.39
C LEU A 542 -26.92 19.59 12.05
N ASP A 543 -26.90 18.46 11.35
CA ASP A 543 -27.47 17.21 11.84
C ASP A 543 -26.57 16.02 11.51
N CYS A 544 -26.80 14.91 12.24
CA CYS A 544 -26.34 13.58 11.87
C CYS A 544 -27.33 12.97 10.89
N ILE A 545 -26.97 12.90 9.61
CA ILE A 545 -27.87 12.48 8.55
C ILE A 545 -27.63 11.00 8.26
N SER A 546 -28.56 10.15 8.70
CA SER A 546 -28.53 8.70 8.42
C SER A 546 -28.79 8.43 6.94
N MET A 547 -27.95 7.60 6.32
CA MET A 547 -28.02 7.30 4.90
C MET A 547 -28.88 6.07 4.63
N SER A 548 -29.69 6.12 3.58
CA SER A 548 -30.66 5.07 3.32
C SER A 548 -29.99 3.75 2.91
N GLN A 549 -30.52 2.65 3.46
CA GLN A 549 -30.16 1.29 3.09
C GLN A 549 -31.43 0.49 2.83
N LEU A 550 -31.37 -0.54 1.97
CA LEU A 550 -32.47 -1.48 1.81
C LEU A 550 -32.56 -2.33 3.08
N GLY A 551 -33.67 -2.19 3.82
CA GLY A 551 -33.86 -2.87 5.10
C GLY A 551 -33.77 -4.40 4.94
N VAL A 552 -32.83 -5.01 5.65
CA VAL A 552 -32.93 -6.43 5.98
C VAL A 552 -34.02 -6.52 7.05
N SER A 553 -35.22 -6.98 6.66
CA SER A 553 -36.16 -7.48 7.66
C SER A 553 -35.53 -8.71 8.30
N ILE A 554 -34.98 -8.52 9.50
CA ILE A 554 -34.67 -9.62 10.39
C ILE A 554 -36.01 -10.08 10.96
N HIS A 555 -36.46 -11.27 10.57
CA HIS A 555 -37.47 -12.03 11.29
C HIS A 555 -36.82 -13.23 11.95
#